data_AF-A0A127F373-F1
#
_entry.id   AF-A0A127F373-F1
#
_cell.length_a   1.000
_cell.length_b   1.000
_cell.length_c   1.000
_cell.angle_alpha   90.00
_cell.angle_beta   90.00
_cell.angle_gamma   90.00
#
_symmetry.space_group_name_H-M   'P 1'
#
loop_
_entity.id
_entity.type
_entity.pdbx_description
1 polymer ?
#
loop_
_entity_poly.entity_id
_entity_poly.type
_entity_poly.pdbx_seq_one_letter_code
_entity_poly.pdbx_strand_id
1 'polypeptide(L)'
;MLDKSDTAKNSAARHSAPRLDLQQHLADLEAAGLLTRIDRPINKDTELGPLVRWQFIGGVPEEQRRAFLFTNVIDSKGRRYDMPVVVGALAASPEIYARGMGRPVAEIGEAWMEAIAHPIPPVLTNDAPCQEVVITGDTLRTEGVKFLPVPVSTPGFDAAPYLTATLCVTRDPDSKVQNFGMYRVGLKAADRMAARMVAREATGAGGFLHWLKYRERKQKMPIAVVIGAAPIVMFTGPQKLAVDMDEMAVAGGAVGQAIRMTRCRTVDLEVPADSEIVIEGLIDPDVLEPEAPFGESNGYVALEAYNMPIEVTAITHKKKPVFTQIISQVTPSESSVIKKVAYEPLFLAHLKTNLGIKGIRRVVMHERLTNLRPVIFLQFAAGAPRTEVWRGLQGASTLQSNCGKIVIAVSEDIDPSSMDAVLWSLAYRTNPIEDMHIVPNRGGVQGAQYSGNKTDSGLLVDATRKRAMPPLALPTKPYMEHARALWEELGLPPLNVQAPWHGYTLDDWTDTWETYARRTTAGDWEETGRETLKRQRRGLLPETPTRPGQAKDE
;
A
#
# COMPACT_ATOMS: atom_id res chain seq x y z
N MET A 1 -15.06 -18.33 -34.20
CA MET A 1 -14.20 -19.38 -34.81
C MET A 1 -13.40 -18.74 -35.93
N LEU A 2 -12.11 -19.11 -36.03
CA LEU A 2 -11.03 -18.59 -36.90
C LEU A 2 -10.49 -17.23 -36.40
N ASP A 3 -9.46 -17.12 -35.56
CA ASP A 3 -8.13 -17.75 -35.45
C ASP A 3 -7.11 -17.33 -36.52
N LYS A 4 -6.05 -16.66 -36.01
CA LYS A 4 -4.68 -16.40 -36.49
C LYS A 4 -4.22 -15.03 -35.95
N SER A 5 -3.60 -15.02 -34.77
CA SER A 5 -2.16 -15.22 -34.55
C SER A 5 -1.34 -14.01 -35.02
N ASP A 6 -1.25 -13.01 -34.15
CA ASP A 6 -0.05 -12.20 -34.06
C ASP A 6 0.51 -12.34 -32.65
N THR A 7 1.55 -13.16 -32.58
CA THR A 7 2.42 -13.39 -31.45
C THR A 7 3.11 -12.07 -31.08
N ALA A 8 2.40 -11.22 -30.34
CA ALA A 8 3.02 -10.15 -29.58
C ALA A 8 3.93 -10.82 -28.53
N LYS A 9 5.23 -10.64 -28.74
CA LYS A 9 6.32 -11.16 -27.93
C LYS A 9 6.01 -11.01 -26.45
N ASN A 10 5.80 -12.16 -25.83
CA ASN A 10 5.77 -12.37 -24.40
C ASN A 10 7.20 -12.11 -23.87
N SER A 11 7.55 -10.85 -23.65
CA SER A 11 8.67 -10.47 -22.77
C SER A 11 8.11 -10.12 -21.38
N ALA A 12 7.29 -11.00 -20.81
CA ALA A 12 7.17 -11.05 -19.38
C ALA A 12 8.58 -11.39 -18.86
N ALA A 13 9.28 -10.40 -18.29
CA ALA A 13 10.54 -10.64 -17.63
C ALA A 13 10.33 -11.81 -16.66
N ARG A 14 10.98 -12.95 -16.92
CA ARG A 14 10.99 -14.07 -15.97
C ARG A 14 11.49 -13.50 -14.65
N HIS A 15 10.62 -13.45 -13.65
CA HIS A 15 11.03 -13.03 -12.32
C HIS A 15 11.98 -14.12 -11.82
N SER A 16 13.24 -13.76 -11.59
CA SER A 16 14.19 -14.65 -10.92
C SER A 16 13.74 -14.88 -9.48
N ALA A 17 14.20 -15.97 -8.87
CA ALA A 17 13.97 -16.21 -7.44
C ALA A 17 14.34 -14.96 -6.62
N PRO A 18 13.56 -14.64 -5.55
CA PRO A 18 13.80 -13.43 -4.79
C PRO A 18 15.19 -13.46 -4.15
N ARG A 19 15.87 -12.31 -4.18
CA ARG A 19 17.23 -12.18 -3.64
C ARG A 19 17.18 -12.13 -2.12
N LEU A 20 18.03 -12.93 -1.47
CA LEU A 20 18.22 -12.91 -0.02
C LEU A 20 19.29 -11.91 0.46
N ASP A 21 19.91 -11.19 -0.47
CA ASP A 21 20.83 -10.10 -0.21
C ASP A 21 20.28 -8.81 -0.84
N LEU A 22 20.27 -7.72 -0.06
CA LEU A 22 19.76 -6.42 -0.53
C LEU A 22 20.59 -5.89 -1.70
N GLN A 23 21.92 -5.99 -1.64
CA GLN A 23 22.78 -5.39 -2.66
C GLN A 23 22.60 -6.08 -4.02
N GLN A 24 22.37 -7.40 -4.02
CA GLN A 24 21.99 -8.13 -5.22
C GLN A 24 20.62 -7.69 -5.77
N HIS A 25 19.64 -7.42 -4.89
CA HIS A 25 18.36 -6.84 -5.32
C HIS A 25 18.53 -5.45 -5.94
N LEU A 26 19.38 -4.60 -5.37
CA LEU A 26 19.69 -3.28 -5.94
C LEU A 26 20.33 -3.39 -7.33
N ALA A 27 21.26 -4.34 -7.51
CA ALA A 27 21.87 -4.61 -8.81
C ALA A 27 20.84 -5.08 -9.84
N ASP A 28 19.89 -5.93 -9.45
CA ASP A 28 18.81 -6.39 -10.32
C ASP A 28 17.84 -5.24 -10.69
N LEU A 29 17.52 -4.35 -9.74
CA LEU A 29 16.72 -3.16 -10.03
C LEU A 29 17.43 -2.21 -11.00
N GLU A 30 18.72 -1.99 -10.82
CA GLU A 30 19.52 -1.16 -11.73
C GLU A 30 19.57 -1.75 -13.14
N ALA A 31 19.83 -3.05 -13.26
CA ALA A 31 19.84 -3.76 -14.54
C ALA A 31 18.47 -3.70 -15.25
N ALA A 32 17.38 -3.64 -14.49
CA ALA A 32 16.02 -3.50 -15.02
C ALA A 32 15.61 -2.04 -15.32
N GLY A 33 16.48 -1.06 -15.07
CA GLY A 33 16.15 0.37 -15.21
C GLY A 33 15.13 0.86 -14.17
N LEU A 34 15.00 0.15 -13.05
CA LEU A 34 14.10 0.44 -11.93
C LEU A 34 14.78 1.18 -10.77
N LEU A 35 16.09 1.42 -10.88
CA LEU A 35 16.88 2.19 -9.93
C LEU A 35 17.62 3.32 -10.64
N THR A 36 17.59 4.51 -10.03
CA THR A 36 18.30 5.70 -10.48
C THR A 36 19.45 5.98 -9.51
N ARG A 37 20.69 6.01 -10.01
CA ARG A 37 21.86 6.43 -9.23
C ARG A 37 22.02 7.95 -9.24
N ILE A 38 22.29 8.52 -8.07
CA ILE A 38 22.55 9.96 -7.87
C ILE A 38 23.93 10.14 -7.23
N ASP A 39 24.89 10.56 -8.05
CA ASP A 39 26.31 10.73 -7.65
C ASP A 39 26.67 12.15 -7.22
N ARG A 40 25.79 13.13 -7.46
CA ARG A 40 25.99 14.50 -6.96
C ARG A 40 25.94 14.51 -5.42
N PRO A 41 26.69 15.40 -4.75
CA PRO A 41 26.50 15.64 -3.33
C PRO A 41 25.02 15.94 -3.03
N ILE A 42 24.42 15.21 -2.11
CA ILE A 42 23.01 15.36 -1.72
C ILE A 42 22.89 15.51 -0.20
N ASN A 43 22.15 16.52 0.25
CA ASN A 43 21.91 16.73 1.67
C ASN A 43 20.79 15.79 2.17
N LYS A 44 21.13 14.88 3.08
CA LYS A 44 20.18 13.93 3.68
C LYS A 44 19.10 14.59 4.56
N ASP A 45 19.37 15.78 5.09
CA ASP A 45 18.46 16.47 6.01
C ASP A 45 17.43 17.32 5.27
N THR A 46 17.70 17.74 4.04
CA THR A 46 16.86 18.73 3.34
C THR A 46 16.50 18.38 1.89
N GLU A 47 17.31 17.59 1.18
CA GLU A 47 17.12 17.34 -0.26
C GLU A 47 16.64 15.91 -0.55
N LEU A 48 17.24 14.91 0.10
CA LEU A 48 17.10 13.50 -0.26
C LEU A 48 15.63 13.02 -0.22
N GLY A 49 14.95 13.21 0.92
CA GLY A 49 13.55 12.84 1.09
C GLY A 49 12.62 13.59 0.13
N PRO A 50 12.66 14.94 0.09
CA PRO A 50 11.85 15.74 -0.82
C PRO A 50 12.05 15.42 -2.31
N LEU A 51 13.27 15.09 -2.74
CA LEU A 51 13.54 14.68 -4.12
C LEU A 51 12.77 13.40 -4.48
N VAL A 52 12.93 12.35 -3.66
CA VAL A 52 12.24 11.06 -3.90
C VAL A 52 10.72 11.23 -3.78
N ARG A 53 10.26 12.13 -2.91
CA ARG A 53 8.84 12.42 -2.71
C ARG A 53 8.12 12.84 -3.99
N TRP A 54 8.79 13.58 -4.89
CA TRP A 54 8.20 14.07 -6.14
C TRP A 54 7.66 12.96 -7.05
N GLN A 55 8.23 11.74 -7.03
CA GLN A 55 7.68 10.66 -7.86
C GLN A 55 6.28 10.20 -7.43
N PHE A 56 5.90 10.43 -6.17
CA PHE A 56 4.58 10.06 -5.65
C PHE A 56 3.54 11.17 -5.84
N ILE A 57 3.96 12.44 -5.77
CA ILE A 57 3.05 13.60 -5.78
C ILE A 57 3.12 14.46 -7.04
N GLY A 58 4.16 14.31 -7.87
CA GLY A 58 4.43 15.12 -9.05
C GLY A 58 3.79 14.62 -10.35
N GLY A 59 2.88 13.64 -10.28
CA GLY A 59 2.18 13.10 -11.45
C GLY A 59 2.94 12.03 -12.24
N VAL A 60 4.05 11.50 -11.71
CA VAL A 60 4.76 10.37 -12.33
C VAL A 60 3.89 9.10 -12.26
N PRO A 61 3.62 8.43 -13.41
CA PRO A 61 2.89 7.16 -13.44
C PRO A 61 3.56 6.08 -12.58
N GLU A 62 2.79 5.16 -12.00
CA GLU A 62 3.32 4.17 -11.05
C GLU A 62 4.41 3.29 -11.66
N GLU A 63 4.24 2.90 -12.92
CA GLU A 63 5.17 2.11 -13.71
C GLU A 63 6.47 2.86 -14.05
N GLN A 64 6.49 4.19 -13.92
CA GLN A 64 7.67 5.04 -14.11
C GLN A 64 8.38 5.39 -12.80
N ARG A 65 7.82 5.04 -11.64
CA ARG A 65 8.48 5.23 -10.34
C ARG A 65 9.68 4.30 -10.20
N ARG A 66 10.71 4.77 -9.50
CA ARG A 66 12.04 4.16 -9.38
C ARG A 66 12.55 4.19 -7.94
N ALA A 67 13.44 3.27 -7.63
CA ALA A 67 14.33 3.39 -6.47
C ALA A 67 15.41 4.44 -6.75
N PHE A 68 15.92 5.08 -5.71
CA PHE A 68 16.98 6.09 -5.79
C PHE A 68 18.14 5.65 -4.90
N LEU A 69 19.33 5.50 -5.50
CA LEU A 69 20.58 5.19 -4.79
C LEU A 69 21.47 6.43 -4.78
N PHE A 70 21.67 7.00 -3.59
CA PHE A 70 22.51 8.16 -3.35
C PHE A 70 23.89 7.71 -2.89
N THR A 71 24.93 8.00 -3.66
CA THR A 71 26.31 7.53 -3.39
C THR A 71 27.19 8.59 -2.74
N ASN A 72 26.76 9.85 -2.73
CA ASN A 72 27.51 11.00 -2.22
C ASN A 72 26.66 11.80 -1.23
N VAL A 73 26.50 11.26 -0.02
CA VAL A 73 25.59 11.78 0.99
C VAL A 73 26.33 12.75 1.93
N ILE A 74 25.73 13.92 2.14
CA ILE A 74 26.19 14.93 3.09
C ILE A 74 25.07 15.34 4.05
N ASP A 75 25.40 15.97 5.18
CA ASP A 75 24.43 16.65 6.04
C ASP A 75 24.46 18.17 5.88
N SER A 76 23.57 18.86 6.59
CA SER A 76 23.48 20.33 6.57
C SER A 76 24.69 21.05 7.18
N LYS A 77 25.58 20.32 7.86
CA LYS A 77 26.85 20.83 8.39
C LYS A 77 28.03 20.50 7.48
N GLY A 78 27.78 19.86 6.33
CA GLY A 78 28.80 19.46 5.37
C GLY A 78 29.57 18.19 5.75
N ARG A 79 29.14 17.44 6.78
CA ARG A 79 29.73 16.12 7.08
C ARG A 79 29.44 15.20 5.89
N ARG A 80 30.47 14.49 5.43
CA ARG A 80 30.35 13.46 4.40
C ARG A 80 30.16 12.09 5.05
N TYR A 81 29.38 11.24 4.37
CA TYR A 81 29.12 9.87 4.78
C TYR A 81 29.65 8.91 3.71
N ASP A 82 30.42 7.90 4.13
CA ASP A 82 30.95 6.86 3.24
C ASP A 82 29.90 5.78 2.88
N MET A 83 28.71 5.89 3.46
CA MET A 83 27.62 4.94 3.33
C MET A 83 26.57 5.47 2.33
N PRO A 84 26.30 4.74 1.22
CA PRO A 84 25.22 5.12 0.32
C PRO A 84 23.85 4.94 0.97
N VAL A 85 22.88 5.72 0.53
CA VAL A 85 21.48 5.65 0.98
C VAL A 85 20.60 5.22 -0.18
N VAL A 86 19.73 4.25 0.03
CA VAL A 86 18.69 3.86 -0.92
C VAL A 86 17.30 4.16 -0.39
N VAL A 87 16.44 4.69 -1.26
CA VAL A 87 15.02 4.95 -0.99
C VAL A 87 14.18 4.44 -2.16
N GLY A 88 13.01 3.84 -1.90
CA GLY A 88 12.15 3.33 -2.97
C GLY A 88 12.48 1.91 -3.44
N ALA A 89 13.50 1.26 -2.87
CA ALA A 89 13.97 -0.05 -3.30
C ALA A 89 13.08 -1.21 -2.84
N LEU A 90 12.19 -0.99 -1.87
CA LEU A 90 11.26 -2.02 -1.41
C LEU A 90 9.98 -2.00 -2.25
N ALA A 91 9.40 -0.82 -2.49
CA ALA A 91 8.18 -0.70 -3.30
C ALA A 91 7.87 0.73 -3.77
N ALA A 92 8.78 1.43 -4.45
CA ALA A 92 8.37 2.68 -5.11
C ALA A 92 7.28 2.46 -6.18
N SER A 93 7.19 1.25 -6.73
CA SER A 93 6.13 0.78 -7.62
C SER A 93 5.75 -0.68 -7.32
N PRO A 94 4.57 -1.16 -7.76
CA PRO A 94 4.20 -2.57 -7.68
C PRO A 94 5.22 -3.51 -8.36
N GLU A 95 5.86 -3.07 -9.44
CA GLU A 95 6.91 -3.84 -10.14
C GLU A 95 8.16 -4.03 -9.27
N ILE A 96 8.58 -3.01 -8.51
CA ILE A 96 9.71 -3.13 -7.59
C ILE A 96 9.39 -4.13 -6.48
N TYR A 97 8.16 -4.10 -5.95
CA TYR A 97 7.70 -5.08 -4.98
C TYR A 97 7.70 -6.50 -5.57
N ALA A 98 7.14 -6.67 -6.77
CA ALA A 98 7.06 -7.94 -7.49
C ALA A 98 8.44 -8.58 -7.66
N ARG A 99 9.47 -7.79 -7.99
CA ARG A 99 10.85 -8.25 -8.05
C ARG A 99 11.41 -8.67 -6.69
N GLY A 100 11.12 -7.90 -5.64
CA GLY A 100 11.50 -8.26 -4.28
C GLY A 100 10.85 -9.56 -3.79
N MET A 101 9.63 -9.84 -4.25
CA MET A 101 8.90 -11.08 -3.98
C MET A 101 9.33 -12.24 -4.90
N GLY A 102 9.94 -11.93 -6.06
CA GLY A 102 10.20 -12.90 -7.12
C GLY A 102 8.93 -13.43 -7.79
N ARG A 103 7.83 -12.66 -7.76
CA ARG A 103 6.50 -13.05 -8.27
C ARG A 103 5.83 -11.87 -9.00
N PRO A 104 5.07 -12.12 -10.08
CA PRO A 104 4.28 -11.07 -10.73
C PRO A 104 3.28 -10.41 -9.76
N VAL A 105 2.94 -9.14 -10.02
CA VAL A 105 2.01 -8.37 -9.16
C VAL A 105 0.68 -9.11 -8.91
N ALA A 106 0.15 -9.76 -9.94
CA ALA A 106 -1.11 -10.51 -9.86
C ALA A 106 -1.05 -11.74 -8.93
N GLU A 107 0.15 -12.27 -8.67
CA GLU A 107 0.38 -13.48 -7.87
C GLU A 107 0.81 -13.17 -6.42
N ILE A 108 1.08 -11.90 -6.08
CA ILE A 108 1.57 -11.52 -4.74
C ILE A 108 0.63 -12.00 -3.62
N GLY A 109 -0.68 -11.87 -3.82
CA GLY A 109 -1.67 -12.30 -2.83
C GLY A 109 -1.63 -13.81 -2.58
N GLU A 110 -1.53 -14.59 -3.64
CA GLU A 110 -1.40 -16.05 -3.56
C GLU A 110 -0.08 -16.45 -2.88
N ALA A 111 1.02 -15.79 -3.26
CA ALA A 111 2.33 -16.05 -2.66
C ALA A 111 2.36 -15.79 -1.14
N TRP A 112 1.68 -14.75 -0.65
CA TRP A 112 1.53 -14.55 0.81
C TRP A 112 0.68 -15.63 1.47
N MET A 113 -0.44 -16.02 0.86
CA MET A 113 -1.29 -17.08 1.42
C MET A 113 -0.54 -18.42 1.48
N GLU A 114 0.22 -18.77 0.44
CA GLU A 114 1.06 -19.97 0.40
C GLU A 114 2.14 -19.93 1.47
N ALA A 115 2.86 -18.79 1.59
CA ALA A 115 3.92 -18.61 2.58
C ALA A 115 3.43 -18.73 4.03
N ILE A 116 2.23 -18.20 4.32
CA ILE A 116 1.60 -18.29 5.64
C ILE A 116 1.14 -19.73 5.93
N ALA A 117 0.63 -20.43 4.93
CA ALA A 117 0.19 -21.82 5.07
C ALA A 117 1.35 -22.82 5.18
N HIS A 118 2.51 -22.50 4.58
CA HIS A 118 3.68 -23.36 4.49
C HIS A 118 4.97 -22.65 4.94
N PRO A 119 5.06 -22.23 6.21
CA PRO A 119 6.26 -21.56 6.72
C PRO A 119 7.45 -22.52 6.77
N ILE A 120 8.65 -22.02 6.46
CA ILE A 120 9.91 -22.77 6.53
C ILE A 120 10.78 -22.16 7.64
N PRO A 121 11.01 -22.86 8.76
CA PRO A 121 11.76 -22.33 9.90
C PRO A 121 13.14 -21.76 9.52
N PRO A 122 13.57 -20.65 10.13
CA PRO A 122 14.90 -20.10 9.90
C PRO A 122 16.01 -21.02 10.41
N VAL A 123 17.24 -20.78 9.95
CA VAL A 123 18.44 -21.52 10.35
C VAL A 123 19.49 -20.59 10.92
N LEU A 124 20.06 -20.97 12.07
CA LEU A 124 21.18 -20.25 12.67
C LEU A 124 22.49 -20.50 11.91
N THR A 125 23.26 -19.44 11.72
CA THR A 125 24.57 -19.47 11.09
C THR A 125 25.58 -18.62 11.85
N ASN A 126 26.85 -19.02 11.79
CA ASN A 126 27.99 -18.21 12.27
C ASN A 126 28.60 -17.36 11.15
N ASP A 127 28.27 -17.65 9.88
CA ASP A 127 28.58 -16.80 8.75
C ASP A 127 27.56 -15.66 8.69
N ALA A 128 27.94 -14.49 9.20
CA ALA A 128 27.05 -13.36 9.39
C ALA A 128 27.67 -12.07 8.82
N PRO A 129 27.44 -11.77 7.52
CA PRO A 129 27.88 -10.52 6.91
C PRO A 129 27.47 -9.27 7.69
N CYS A 130 26.29 -9.28 8.34
CA CYS A 130 25.85 -8.16 9.17
C CYS A 130 26.74 -7.88 10.39
N GLN A 131 27.71 -8.76 10.71
CA GLN A 131 28.60 -8.64 11.86
C GLN A 131 30.09 -8.56 11.47
N GLU A 132 30.41 -8.23 10.22
CA GLU A 132 31.79 -8.03 9.79
C GLU A 132 32.48 -6.88 10.52
N VAL A 133 31.71 -5.84 10.89
CA VAL A 133 32.14 -4.73 11.73
C VAL A 133 31.27 -4.70 12.97
N VAL A 134 31.88 -4.56 14.14
CA VAL A 134 31.21 -4.50 15.45
C VAL A 134 31.68 -3.26 16.20
N ILE A 135 30.74 -2.41 16.58
CA ILE A 135 30.98 -1.16 17.31
C ILE A 135 30.33 -1.27 18.69
N THR A 136 31.15 -1.27 19.73
CA THR A 136 30.76 -1.37 21.15
C THR A 136 31.63 -0.44 22.00
N GLY A 137 31.31 -0.31 23.30
CA GLY A 137 32.16 0.41 24.26
C GLY A 137 32.28 1.90 23.95
N ASP A 138 33.48 2.47 24.06
CA ASP A 138 33.69 3.92 23.96
C ASP A 138 33.40 4.47 22.55
N THR A 139 33.72 3.71 21.49
CA THR A 139 33.42 4.11 20.10
C THR A 139 31.92 4.26 19.88
N LEU A 140 31.10 3.44 20.53
CA LEU A 140 29.65 3.56 20.48
C LEU A 140 29.16 4.85 21.18
N ARG A 141 29.80 5.25 22.28
CA ARG A 141 29.41 6.45 23.04
C ARG A 141 29.76 7.75 22.32
N THR A 142 30.86 7.78 21.56
CA THR A 142 31.33 8.99 20.86
C THR A 142 30.68 9.15 19.49
N GLU A 143 30.79 8.14 18.63
CA GLU A 143 30.26 8.12 17.27
C GLU A 143 28.85 7.53 17.23
N GLY A 144 28.69 6.29 17.71
CA GLY A 144 27.41 5.60 17.81
C GLY A 144 26.54 5.72 16.56
N VAL A 145 25.25 6.02 16.69
CA VAL A 145 24.35 6.17 15.53
C VAL A 145 24.62 7.40 14.66
N LYS A 146 25.55 8.30 15.04
CA LYS A 146 25.83 9.54 14.28
C LYS A 146 26.55 9.29 12.95
N PHE A 147 27.23 8.14 12.78
CA PHE A 147 27.85 7.80 11.50
C PHE A 147 26.84 7.32 10.45
N LEU A 148 25.60 7.03 10.87
CA LEU A 148 24.54 6.61 9.95
C LEU A 148 24.01 7.82 9.17
N PRO A 149 23.87 7.72 7.83
CA PRO A 149 23.31 8.79 7.00
C PRO A 149 21.78 8.84 7.07
N VAL A 150 21.21 8.87 8.28
CA VAL A 150 19.75 8.84 8.48
C VAL A 150 19.10 10.10 7.88
N PRO A 151 18.23 9.96 6.87
CA PRO A 151 17.56 11.11 6.27
C PRO A 151 16.48 11.69 7.18
N VAL A 152 16.18 12.98 6.97
CA VAL A 152 14.97 13.60 7.51
C VAL A 152 13.86 13.45 6.46
N SER A 153 12.75 12.82 6.83
CA SER A 153 11.72 12.44 5.86
C SER A 153 10.77 13.62 5.55
N THR A 154 10.49 14.45 6.55
CA THR A 154 9.66 15.66 6.46
C THR A 154 10.43 16.89 6.95
N PRO A 155 11.42 17.41 6.19
CA PRO A 155 12.17 18.59 6.59
C PRO A 155 11.25 19.78 6.91
N GLY A 156 11.48 20.42 8.05
CA GLY A 156 10.64 21.49 8.59
C GLY A 156 9.56 21.04 9.58
N PHE A 157 9.24 19.74 9.66
CA PHE A 157 8.23 19.21 10.58
C PHE A 157 8.72 18.03 11.43
N ASP A 158 9.62 17.19 10.93
CA ASP A 158 10.25 16.13 11.72
C ASP A 158 11.24 16.75 12.72
N ALA A 159 11.14 16.36 13.99
CA ALA A 159 12.01 16.90 15.05
C ALA A 159 13.38 16.21 15.15
N ALA A 160 13.60 15.14 14.39
CA ALA A 160 14.85 14.38 14.35
C ALA A 160 14.95 13.59 13.03
N PRO A 161 16.13 13.05 12.68
CA PRO A 161 16.24 11.97 11.72
C PRO A 161 15.60 10.68 12.25
N TYR A 162 14.87 9.97 11.39
CA TYR A 162 14.14 8.75 11.75
C TYR A 162 14.47 7.59 10.81
N LEU A 163 14.74 6.43 11.40
CA LEU A 163 14.76 5.15 10.70
C LEU A 163 13.32 4.76 10.37
N THR A 164 12.97 4.62 9.08
CA THR A 164 11.59 4.28 8.66
C THR A 164 11.47 2.90 8.04
N ALA A 165 12.56 2.31 7.56
CA ALA A 165 12.61 1.00 6.92
C ALA A 165 13.25 -0.04 7.86
N THR A 166 12.68 -0.21 9.06
CA THR A 166 13.24 -1.09 10.09
C THR A 166 12.50 -2.42 10.18
N LEU A 167 13.16 -3.43 10.74
CA LEU A 167 12.51 -4.46 11.54
C LEU A 167 13.04 -4.34 12.96
N CYS A 168 12.19 -3.88 13.89
CA CYS A 168 12.49 -3.95 15.31
C CYS A 168 12.13 -5.34 15.82
N VAL A 169 13.16 -6.06 16.24
CA VAL A 169 13.11 -7.41 16.78
C VAL A 169 13.01 -7.34 18.29
N THR A 170 11.98 -7.99 18.83
CA THR A 170 11.80 -8.17 20.29
C THR A 170 11.38 -9.61 20.53
N ARG A 171 11.47 -10.10 21.76
CA ARG A 171 11.15 -11.49 22.09
C ARG A 171 10.20 -11.59 23.26
N ASP A 172 9.15 -12.37 23.10
CA ASP A 172 8.23 -12.68 24.19
C ASP A 172 9.01 -13.38 25.32
N PRO A 173 9.02 -12.81 26.54
CA PRO A 173 9.79 -13.40 27.63
C PRO A 173 9.16 -14.71 28.17
N ASP A 174 7.93 -15.06 27.78
CA ASP A 174 7.28 -16.35 28.05
C ASP A 174 7.58 -17.39 26.97
N SER A 175 7.03 -17.19 25.77
CA SER A 175 7.02 -18.17 24.69
C SER A 175 8.36 -18.25 23.94
N LYS A 176 9.24 -17.24 24.13
CA LYS A 176 10.50 -17.06 23.42
C LYS A 176 10.37 -16.79 21.92
N VAL A 177 9.14 -16.63 21.40
CA VAL A 177 8.88 -16.23 20.02
C VAL A 177 9.35 -14.79 19.80
N GLN A 178 10.04 -14.55 18.68
CA GLN A 178 10.43 -13.20 18.28
C GLN A 178 9.34 -12.55 17.43
N ASN A 179 9.21 -11.23 17.56
CA ASN A 179 8.40 -10.38 16.69
C ASN A 179 9.35 -9.55 15.82
N PHE A 180 9.14 -9.55 14.51
CA PHE A 180 9.82 -8.66 13.56
C PHE A 180 8.84 -7.61 13.04
N GLY A 181 8.78 -6.45 13.71
CA GLY A 181 7.82 -5.40 13.36
C GLY A 181 8.48 -4.18 12.74
N MET A 182 7.85 -3.59 11.72
CA MET A 182 8.30 -2.33 11.16
C MET A 182 7.81 -1.14 11.99
N TYR A 183 8.72 -0.45 12.67
CA TYR A 183 8.42 0.70 13.53
C TYR A 183 9.41 1.83 13.32
N ARG A 184 8.95 3.08 13.39
CA ARG A 184 9.88 4.22 13.33
C ARG A 184 10.75 4.28 14.58
N VAL A 185 12.00 4.67 14.38
CA VAL A 185 12.98 4.89 15.46
C VAL A 185 13.70 6.21 15.23
N GLY A 186 13.56 7.15 16.16
CA GLY A 186 14.17 8.48 16.10
C GLY A 186 15.53 8.55 16.79
N LEU A 187 16.49 9.23 16.18
CA LEU A 187 17.81 9.44 16.78
C LEU A 187 17.73 10.48 17.92
N LYS A 188 18.47 10.23 19.02
CA LYS A 188 18.48 11.10 20.21
C LYS A 188 19.89 11.49 20.67
N ALA A 189 20.81 10.55 20.68
CA ALA A 189 22.23 10.76 20.98
C ALA A 189 23.08 9.72 20.22
N ALA A 190 24.40 9.69 20.41
CA ALA A 190 25.24 8.63 19.80
C ALA A 190 24.81 7.23 20.25
N ASP A 191 24.51 7.07 21.53
CA ASP A 191 24.18 5.81 22.18
C ASP A 191 22.69 5.68 22.54
N ARG A 192 21.83 6.54 21.98
CA ARG A 192 20.41 6.58 22.33
C ARG A 192 19.49 6.88 21.15
N MET A 193 18.39 6.14 21.08
CA MET A 193 17.29 6.34 20.15
C MET A 193 15.93 6.23 20.87
N ALA A 194 14.83 6.54 20.19
CA ALA A 194 13.47 6.31 20.70
C ALA A 194 12.61 5.58 19.66
N ALA A 195 12.00 4.46 20.04
CA ALA A 195 11.10 3.71 19.18
C ALA A 195 9.63 3.98 19.52
N ARG A 196 8.81 4.10 18.48
CA ARG A 196 7.35 4.09 18.63
C ARG A 196 6.75 2.76 18.18
N MET A 197 6.60 1.86 19.14
CA MET A 197 5.77 0.67 18.99
C MET A 197 4.36 1.02 19.45
N VAL A 198 3.40 1.06 18.50
CA VAL A 198 2.05 1.56 18.75
C VAL A 198 1.42 0.86 19.96
N ALA A 199 1.14 1.62 21.02
CA ALA A 199 0.60 1.15 22.29
C ALA A 199 -0.91 0.82 22.20
N ARG A 200 -1.27 -0.21 21.44
CA ARG A 200 -2.65 -0.69 21.29
C ARG A 200 -2.69 -2.22 21.30
N GLU A 201 -3.14 -2.80 22.40
CA GLU A 201 -3.28 -4.27 22.55
C GLU A 201 -4.12 -4.88 21.42
N ALA A 202 -5.25 -4.24 21.09
CA ALA A 202 -6.17 -4.69 20.05
C ALA A 202 -5.58 -4.70 18.62
N THR A 203 -4.39 -4.13 18.40
CA THR A 203 -3.72 -4.16 17.10
C THR A 203 -2.77 -5.35 16.91
N GLY A 204 -2.57 -6.16 17.96
CA GLY A 204 -1.71 -7.34 17.92
C GLY A 204 -0.24 -7.04 17.58
N ALA A 205 0.23 -5.82 17.81
CA ALA A 205 1.63 -5.46 17.56
C ALA A 205 2.54 -6.07 18.64
N GLY A 206 3.26 -7.15 18.32
CA GLY A 206 3.99 -7.97 19.29
C GLY A 206 4.97 -7.17 20.16
N GLY A 207 5.67 -6.19 19.60
CA GLY A 207 6.62 -5.35 20.35
C GLY A 207 6.01 -4.61 21.56
N PHE A 208 4.77 -4.12 21.49
CA PHE A 208 4.11 -3.48 22.64
C PHE A 208 3.63 -4.52 23.67
N LEU A 209 3.15 -5.68 23.21
CA LEU A 209 2.75 -6.77 24.10
C LEU A 209 3.95 -7.31 24.89
N HIS A 210 5.11 -7.44 24.24
CA HIS A 210 6.36 -7.81 24.90
C HIS A 210 6.75 -6.75 25.94
N TRP A 211 6.68 -5.46 25.59
CA TRP A 211 6.98 -4.37 26.52
C TRP A 211 6.14 -4.43 27.80
N LEU A 212 4.84 -4.73 27.70
CA LEU A 212 3.96 -4.91 28.86
C LEU A 212 4.45 -6.04 29.79
N LYS A 213 4.84 -7.18 29.21
CA LYS A 213 5.34 -8.34 29.97
C LYS A 213 6.69 -8.07 30.65
N TYR A 214 7.61 -7.38 29.97
CA TYR A 214 8.88 -6.98 30.56
C TYR A 214 8.68 -5.96 31.68
N ARG A 215 7.72 -5.02 31.53
CA ARG A 215 7.36 -4.06 32.57
C ARG A 215 6.84 -4.75 33.83
N GLU A 216 5.93 -5.73 33.69
CA GLU A 216 5.43 -6.51 34.81
C GLU A 216 6.56 -7.23 35.57
N ARG A 217 7.60 -7.68 34.84
CA ARG A 217 8.79 -8.34 35.41
C ARG A 217 9.84 -7.37 35.96
N LYS A 218 9.71 -6.06 35.72
CA LYS A 218 10.73 -5.06 36.02
C LYS A 218 12.09 -5.43 35.42
N GLN A 219 12.05 -5.90 34.16
CA GLN A 219 13.23 -6.29 33.41
C GLN A 219 13.38 -5.40 32.17
N LYS A 220 14.62 -5.04 31.84
CA LYS A 220 14.89 -4.39 30.56
C LYS A 220 14.56 -5.34 29.41
N MET A 221 13.84 -4.83 28.41
CA MET A 221 13.45 -5.55 27.22
C MET A 221 14.57 -5.46 26.17
N PRO A 222 15.12 -6.59 25.68
CA PRO A 222 16.05 -6.57 24.56
C PRO A 222 15.34 -6.17 23.26
N ILE A 223 16.02 -5.36 22.45
CA ILE A 223 15.59 -4.96 21.11
C ILE A 223 16.77 -4.96 20.14
N ALA A 224 16.53 -5.39 18.90
CA ALA A 224 17.45 -5.17 17.78
C ALA A 224 16.72 -4.45 16.65
N VAL A 225 17.35 -3.46 16.02
CA VAL A 225 16.80 -2.71 14.89
C VAL A 225 17.59 -3.10 13.64
N VAL A 226 16.95 -3.87 12.76
CA VAL A 226 17.52 -4.31 11.48
C VAL A 226 17.23 -3.24 10.43
N ILE A 227 18.26 -2.84 9.67
CA ILE A 227 18.17 -1.88 8.57
C ILE A 227 18.80 -2.52 7.33
N GLY A 228 18.05 -2.54 6.23
CA GLY A 228 18.49 -3.11 4.96
C GLY A 228 18.62 -4.63 5.01
N ALA A 229 17.51 -5.35 4.86
CA ALA A 229 17.53 -6.78 4.60
C ALA A 229 16.96 -7.06 3.20
N ALA A 230 16.97 -8.33 2.79
CA ALA A 230 16.26 -8.78 1.60
C ALA A 230 14.81 -8.24 1.59
N PRO A 231 14.26 -7.82 0.44
CA PRO A 231 12.90 -7.29 0.37
C PRO A 231 11.87 -8.22 0.99
N ILE A 232 11.96 -9.53 0.73
CA ILE A 232 11.04 -10.52 1.29
C ILE A 232 11.03 -10.56 2.82
N VAL A 233 12.20 -10.34 3.44
CA VAL A 233 12.37 -10.24 4.89
C VAL A 233 11.77 -8.93 5.39
N MET A 234 12.02 -7.81 4.71
CA MET A 234 11.46 -6.51 5.09
C MET A 234 9.93 -6.45 4.94
N PHE A 235 9.36 -7.19 3.99
CA PHE A 235 7.93 -7.20 3.72
C PHE A 235 7.11 -7.88 4.81
N THR A 236 7.69 -8.73 5.67
CA THR A 236 6.93 -9.40 6.74
C THR A 236 6.55 -8.44 7.87
N GLY A 237 7.39 -7.43 8.14
CA GLY A 237 7.15 -6.43 9.18
C GLY A 237 5.77 -5.78 9.17
N PRO A 238 5.23 -5.35 8.01
CA PRO A 238 3.89 -4.79 7.92
C PRO A 238 2.74 -5.81 7.80
N GLN A 239 2.98 -7.12 7.61
CA GLN A 239 1.91 -8.09 7.27
C GLN A 239 0.92 -8.39 8.40
N LYS A 240 1.25 -8.09 9.66
CA LYS A 240 0.40 -8.40 10.82
C LYS A 240 0.02 -9.89 10.88
N LEU A 241 1.03 -10.74 10.85
CA LEU A 241 0.90 -12.18 11.05
C LEU A 241 0.32 -12.49 12.45
N ALA A 242 -0.13 -13.73 12.64
CA ALA A 242 -0.58 -14.19 13.95
C ALA A 242 0.56 -14.07 14.98
N VAL A 243 0.22 -13.73 16.23
CA VAL A 243 1.21 -13.40 17.28
C VAL A 243 2.14 -14.57 17.63
N ASP A 244 1.70 -15.80 17.35
CA ASP A 244 2.43 -17.05 17.55
C ASP A 244 3.18 -17.53 16.30
N MET A 245 3.17 -16.77 15.20
CA MET A 245 3.83 -17.11 13.95
C MET A 245 5.14 -16.35 13.79
N ASP A 246 6.22 -17.07 13.49
CA ASP A 246 7.53 -16.49 13.20
C ASP A 246 7.56 -15.85 11.81
N GLU A 247 7.76 -14.53 11.76
CA GLU A 247 7.82 -13.80 10.49
C GLU A 247 8.98 -14.26 9.58
N MET A 248 10.10 -14.71 10.14
CA MET A 248 11.21 -15.25 9.35
C MET A 248 10.88 -16.62 8.76
N ALA A 249 10.03 -17.39 9.43
CA ALA A 249 9.55 -18.66 8.89
C ALA A 249 8.60 -18.44 7.70
N VAL A 250 7.72 -17.43 7.78
CA VAL A 250 6.87 -17.04 6.64
C VAL A 250 7.70 -16.47 5.49
N ALA A 251 8.71 -15.64 5.76
CA ALA A 251 9.66 -15.21 4.73
C ALA A 251 10.34 -16.41 4.06
N GLY A 252 10.71 -17.42 4.86
CA GLY A 252 11.28 -18.68 4.37
C GLY A 252 10.33 -19.44 3.45
N GLY A 253 9.05 -19.55 3.83
CA GLY A 253 7.99 -20.13 3.01
C GLY A 253 7.82 -19.39 1.67
N ALA A 254 7.87 -18.06 1.69
CA ALA A 254 7.72 -17.25 0.48
C ALA A 254 8.87 -17.41 -0.52
N VAL A 255 10.12 -17.59 -0.04
CA VAL A 255 11.29 -17.83 -0.90
C VAL A 255 11.54 -19.32 -1.18
N GLY A 256 10.87 -20.22 -0.46
CA GLY A 256 11.05 -21.67 -0.57
C GLY A 256 12.33 -22.22 0.08
N GLN A 257 12.98 -21.46 0.96
CA GLN A 257 14.19 -21.87 1.69
C GLN A 257 14.30 -21.13 3.03
N ALA A 258 14.98 -21.73 4.01
CA ALA A 258 15.15 -21.15 5.33
C ALA A 258 15.93 -19.81 5.29
N ILE A 259 15.44 -18.81 6.04
CA ILE A 259 16.17 -17.55 6.24
C ILE A 259 17.33 -17.79 7.20
N ARG A 260 18.52 -17.32 6.81
CA ARG A 260 19.72 -17.37 7.66
C ARG A 260 19.64 -16.32 8.76
N MET A 261 19.79 -16.77 10.00
CA MET A 261 19.77 -15.92 11.19
C MET A 261 21.11 -16.01 11.94
N THR A 262 21.48 -14.96 12.66
CA THR A 262 22.63 -14.93 13.56
C THR A 262 22.23 -14.37 14.91
N ARG A 263 22.97 -14.74 15.97
CA ARG A 263 22.76 -14.18 17.31
C ARG A 263 23.35 -12.78 17.39
N CYS A 264 22.60 -11.88 18.00
CA CYS A 264 23.07 -10.56 18.41
C CYS A 264 24.29 -10.67 19.35
N ARG A 265 25.12 -9.61 19.37
CA ARG A 265 26.39 -9.56 20.11
C ARG A 265 26.22 -9.21 21.59
N THR A 266 25.28 -8.34 21.92
CA THR A 266 25.08 -7.77 23.26
C THR A 266 23.69 -8.02 23.83
N VAL A 267 22.74 -8.48 23.01
CA VAL A 267 21.39 -8.86 23.45
C VAL A 267 21.03 -10.29 23.03
N ASP A 268 20.17 -10.95 23.79
CA ASP A 268 19.73 -12.32 23.51
C ASP A 268 18.56 -12.32 22.50
N LEU A 269 18.89 -11.98 21.26
CA LEU A 269 18.01 -11.96 20.09
C LEU A 269 18.72 -12.54 18.86
N GLU A 270 17.93 -12.90 17.86
CA GLU A 270 18.41 -13.41 16.57
C GLU A 270 17.92 -12.51 15.43
N VAL A 271 18.79 -12.20 14.49
CA VAL A 271 18.55 -11.27 13.37
C VAL A 271 18.98 -11.87 12.03
N PRO A 272 18.44 -11.43 10.89
CA PRO A 272 18.85 -11.95 9.58
C PRO A 272 20.35 -11.71 9.35
N ALA A 273 21.08 -12.78 9.03
CA ALA A 273 22.54 -12.77 8.92
C ALA A 273 23.05 -11.87 7.78
N ASP A 274 22.23 -11.70 6.73
CA ASP A 274 22.55 -10.94 5.53
C ASP A 274 22.09 -9.47 5.58
N SER A 275 21.67 -8.98 6.75
CA SER A 275 21.29 -7.57 6.95
C SER A 275 22.47 -6.63 6.70
N GLU A 276 22.21 -5.40 6.24
CA GLU A 276 23.24 -4.38 6.05
C GLU A 276 23.74 -3.88 7.41
N ILE A 277 22.82 -3.53 8.32
CA ILE A 277 23.11 -2.92 9.62
C ILE A 277 22.13 -3.46 10.67
N VAL A 278 22.64 -3.74 11.87
CA VAL A 278 21.85 -4.11 13.06
C VAL A 278 22.27 -3.24 14.24
N ILE A 279 21.30 -2.59 14.88
CA ILE A 279 21.51 -1.79 16.10
C ILE A 279 20.89 -2.54 17.28
N GLU A 280 21.69 -2.93 18.25
CA GLU A 280 21.28 -3.72 19.41
C GLU A 280 21.12 -2.82 20.64
N GLY A 281 20.12 -3.08 21.47
CA GLY A 281 19.85 -2.24 22.63
C GLY A 281 18.89 -2.81 23.64
N LEU A 282 18.69 -2.02 24.70
CA LEU A 282 17.77 -2.34 25.79
C LEU A 282 16.75 -1.21 25.93
N ILE A 283 15.49 -1.58 26.14
CA ILE A 283 14.41 -0.67 26.53
C ILE A 283 14.12 -0.90 28.00
N ASP A 284 14.18 0.16 28.81
CA ASP A 284 13.67 0.13 30.17
C ASP A 284 12.16 0.44 30.15
N PRO A 285 11.28 -0.52 30.50
CA PRO A 285 9.85 -0.28 30.44
C PRO A 285 9.31 0.70 31.48
N ASP A 286 10.11 1.09 32.49
CA ASP A 286 9.73 2.08 33.49
C ASP A 286 10.06 3.51 33.06
N VAL A 287 10.78 3.68 31.95
CA VAL A 287 11.21 4.99 31.43
C VAL A 287 10.62 5.22 30.05
N LEU A 288 9.99 6.39 29.86
CA LEU A 288 9.60 6.88 28.54
C LEU A 288 10.19 8.26 28.33
N GLU A 289 10.46 8.61 27.07
CA GLU A 289 10.94 9.94 26.70
C GLU A 289 10.11 10.55 25.57
N PRO A 290 10.05 11.88 25.45
CA PRO A 290 9.35 12.53 24.35
C PRO A 290 9.94 12.15 22.97
N GLU A 291 9.09 11.72 22.03
CA GLU A 291 9.40 11.37 20.64
C GLU A 291 8.33 11.95 19.70
N ALA A 292 8.69 12.19 18.43
CA ALA A 292 8.00 13.09 17.51
C ALA A 292 8.19 14.57 17.92
N PRO A 293 7.76 15.59 17.14
CA PRO A 293 6.99 15.51 15.91
C PRO A 293 7.56 14.66 14.76
N PHE A 294 6.68 13.99 14.00
CA PHE A 294 7.02 13.13 12.85
C PHE A 294 5.87 13.04 11.84
N GLY A 295 6.17 13.18 10.54
CA GLY A 295 5.18 13.05 9.46
C GLY A 295 4.63 11.62 9.30
N GLU A 296 3.32 11.45 9.42
CA GLU A 296 2.65 10.15 9.38
C GLU A 296 2.03 9.79 8.02
N SER A 297 1.84 8.48 7.83
CA SER A 297 1.15 7.93 6.65
C SER A 297 -0.32 8.37 6.51
N ASN A 298 -0.96 8.84 7.59
CA ASN A 298 -2.36 9.29 7.58
C ASN A 298 -2.54 10.74 7.06
N GLY A 299 -1.47 11.44 6.70
CA GLY A 299 -1.55 12.80 6.19
C GLY A 299 -1.14 13.90 7.15
N TYR A 300 -0.98 13.59 8.43
CA TYR A 300 -0.71 14.59 9.47
C TYR A 300 0.65 14.38 10.13
N VAL A 301 1.15 15.43 10.77
CA VAL A 301 2.32 15.31 11.66
C VAL A 301 1.82 14.78 13.00
N ALA A 302 2.34 13.64 13.44
CA ALA A 302 2.16 13.20 14.81
C ALA A 302 2.88 14.19 15.73
N LEU A 303 2.19 14.70 16.75
CA LEU A 303 2.79 15.53 17.78
C LEU A 303 3.57 14.67 18.79
N GLU A 304 4.38 15.35 19.59
CA GLU A 304 5.21 14.74 20.61
C GLU A 304 4.39 13.90 21.61
N ALA A 305 4.89 12.70 21.91
CA ALA A 305 4.37 11.83 22.96
C ALA A 305 5.51 11.03 23.60
N TYR A 306 5.29 10.57 24.83
CA TYR A 306 6.22 9.68 25.52
C TYR A 306 6.28 8.31 24.84
N ASN A 307 7.48 7.91 24.40
CA ASN A 307 7.75 6.65 23.72
C ASN A 307 9.00 5.98 24.30
N MET A 308 9.36 4.81 23.77
CA MET A 308 10.29 3.87 24.38
C MET A 308 11.75 4.23 24.03
N PRO A 309 12.55 4.75 24.96
CA PRO A 309 13.98 4.98 24.73
C PRO A 309 14.70 3.65 24.57
N ILE A 310 15.63 3.60 23.62
CA ILE A 310 16.55 2.50 23.38
C ILE A 310 17.93 2.96 23.82
N GLU A 311 18.47 2.30 24.84
CA GLU A 311 19.89 2.33 25.20
C GLU A 311 20.65 1.45 24.22
N VAL A 312 21.46 2.04 23.34
CA VAL A 312 22.22 1.28 22.34
C VAL A 312 23.41 0.59 23.01
N THR A 313 23.57 -0.69 22.73
CA THR A 313 24.61 -1.55 23.32
C THR A 313 25.63 -2.03 22.29
N ALA A 314 25.22 -2.19 21.03
CA ALA A 314 26.12 -2.46 19.90
C ALA A 314 25.52 -1.94 18.59
N ILE A 315 26.40 -1.65 17.62
CA ILE A 315 26.03 -1.51 16.21
C ILE A 315 26.91 -2.49 15.43
N THR A 316 26.29 -3.33 14.61
CA THR A 316 26.99 -4.25 13.71
C THR A 316 26.58 -4.00 12.27
N HIS A 317 27.50 -4.14 11.32
CA HIS A 317 27.18 -3.96 9.91
C HIS A 317 28.15 -4.71 8.98
N LYS A 318 27.74 -4.87 7.71
CA LYS A 318 28.63 -5.28 6.60
C LYS A 318 29.75 -4.28 6.41
N LYS A 319 30.91 -4.67 5.86
CA LYS A 319 32.03 -3.72 5.58
C LYS A 319 31.65 -2.57 4.66
N LYS A 320 30.74 -2.81 3.71
CA LYS A 320 30.24 -1.82 2.74
C LYS A 320 28.72 -1.81 2.78
N PRO A 321 28.11 -1.25 3.83
CA PRO A 321 26.68 -1.32 4.00
C PRO A 321 25.97 -0.28 3.11
N VAL A 322 24.73 -0.55 2.76
CA VAL A 322 23.80 0.39 2.10
C VAL A 322 22.68 0.72 3.08
N PHE A 323 22.56 2.00 3.44
CA PHE A 323 21.49 2.44 4.33
C PHE A 323 20.15 2.43 3.59
N THR A 324 19.15 1.75 4.13
CA THR A 324 17.81 1.67 3.51
C THR A 324 16.81 2.53 4.25
N GLN A 325 16.03 3.31 3.50
CA GLN A 325 14.95 4.15 4.01
C GLN A 325 13.71 3.98 3.13
N ILE A 326 12.52 4.18 3.69
CA ILE A 326 11.28 4.29 2.92
C ILE A 326 10.61 5.65 3.13
N ILE A 327 9.89 6.11 2.11
CA ILE A 327 8.94 7.21 2.30
C ILE A 327 7.66 6.62 2.90
N SER A 328 7.31 7.05 4.11
CA SER A 328 6.10 6.56 4.80
C SER A 328 5.12 7.68 5.18
N GLN A 329 5.41 8.93 4.82
CA GLN A 329 4.55 10.08 5.06
C GLN A 329 3.27 10.00 4.21
N VAL A 330 2.45 11.06 4.24
CA VAL A 330 1.16 11.19 3.55
C VAL A 330 1.09 10.42 2.23
N THR A 331 0.05 9.61 2.03
CA THR A 331 -0.02 8.75 0.85
C THR A 331 -0.43 9.53 -0.43
N PRO A 332 0.02 9.11 -1.63
CA PRO A 332 0.78 7.89 -1.91
C PRO A 332 2.25 7.97 -1.43
N SER A 333 2.80 6.82 -1.06
CA SER A 333 4.17 6.66 -0.59
C SER A 333 4.62 5.20 -0.77
N GLU A 334 5.91 4.93 -0.63
CA GLU A 334 6.42 3.56 -0.70
C GLU A 334 5.74 2.65 0.33
N SER A 335 5.51 3.14 1.55
CA SER A 335 4.83 2.35 2.58
C SER A 335 3.36 2.06 2.28
N SER A 336 2.68 2.85 1.43
CA SER A 336 1.35 2.50 0.97
C SER A 336 1.38 1.50 -0.17
N VAL A 337 2.34 1.57 -1.09
CA VAL A 337 2.48 0.53 -2.13
C VAL A 337 2.73 -0.84 -1.50
N ILE A 338 3.63 -0.96 -0.51
CA ILE A 338 3.89 -2.21 0.24
C ILE A 338 2.59 -2.80 0.80
N LYS A 339 1.74 -1.96 1.40
CA LYS A 339 0.47 -2.41 1.99
C LYS A 339 -0.56 -2.77 0.92
N LYS A 340 -0.70 -1.94 -0.12
CA LYS A 340 -1.75 -2.06 -1.14
C LYS A 340 -1.68 -3.41 -1.85
N VAL A 341 -0.49 -3.79 -2.31
CA VAL A 341 -0.27 -5.05 -3.04
C VAL A 341 -0.51 -6.30 -2.19
N ALA A 342 -0.44 -6.19 -0.87
CA ALA A 342 -0.72 -7.29 0.06
C ALA A 342 -2.18 -7.29 0.55
N TYR A 343 -2.73 -6.12 0.88
CA TYR A 343 -4.03 -5.99 1.54
C TYR A 343 -5.20 -6.17 0.56
N GLU A 344 -5.12 -5.63 -0.66
CA GLU A 344 -6.23 -5.77 -1.63
C GLU A 344 -6.52 -7.25 -1.94
N PRO A 345 -5.52 -8.11 -2.24
CA PRO A 345 -5.76 -9.54 -2.40
C PRO A 345 -6.24 -10.23 -1.13
N LEU A 346 -5.73 -9.85 0.06
CA LEU A 346 -6.19 -10.40 1.34
C LEU A 346 -7.69 -10.17 1.54
N PHE A 347 -8.15 -8.94 1.33
CA PHE A 347 -9.57 -8.61 1.44
C PHE A 347 -10.40 -9.32 0.37
N LEU A 348 -9.91 -9.38 -0.88
CA LEU A 348 -10.62 -10.09 -1.93
C LEU A 348 -10.76 -11.59 -1.63
N ALA A 349 -9.69 -12.25 -1.16
CA ALA A 349 -9.70 -13.65 -0.77
C ALA A 349 -10.65 -13.89 0.42
N HIS A 350 -10.63 -13.02 1.43
CA HIS A 350 -11.57 -13.10 2.55
C HIS A 350 -13.03 -13.04 2.08
N LEU A 351 -13.37 -12.04 1.25
CA LEU A 351 -14.75 -11.88 0.78
C LEU A 351 -15.18 -13.03 -0.14
N LYS A 352 -14.33 -13.39 -1.10
CA LYS A 352 -14.65 -14.37 -2.15
C LYS A 352 -14.59 -15.81 -1.65
N THR A 353 -13.52 -16.18 -0.93
CA THR A 353 -13.24 -17.55 -0.51
C THR A 353 -13.81 -17.84 0.87
N ASN A 354 -13.49 -17.02 1.88
CA ASN A 354 -13.85 -17.32 3.26
C ASN A 354 -15.33 -17.05 3.55
N LEU A 355 -15.87 -15.94 3.03
CA LEU A 355 -17.30 -15.61 3.16
C LEU A 355 -18.15 -16.13 1.99
N GLY A 356 -17.52 -16.63 0.92
CA GLY A 356 -18.22 -17.20 -0.23
C GLY A 356 -19.08 -16.19 -1.01
N ILE A 357 -18.75 -14.89 -0.95
CA ILE A 357 -19.56 -13.83 -1.57
C ILE A 357 -19.53 -13.96 -3.09
N LYS A 358 -20.71 -13.96 -3.70
CA LYS A 358 -20.89 -14.09 -5.14
C LYS A 358 -20.87 -12.73 -5.83
N GLY A 359 -20.33 -12.70 -7.05
CA GLY A 359 -20.30 -11.50 -7.88
C GLY A 359 -19.21 -10.49 -7.54
N ILE A 360 -18.51 -10.60 -6.41
CA ILE A 360 -17.35 -9.72 -6.12
C ILE A 360 -16.24 -9.96 -7.16
N ARG A 361 -15.74 -8.87 -7.77
CA ARG A 361 -14.71 -8.87 -8.81
C ARG A 361 -13.38 -8.35 -8.29
N ARG A 362 -13.40 -7.19 -7.63
CA ARG A 362 -12.20 -6.47 -7.18
C ARG A 362 -12.45 -5.85 -5.81
N VAL A 363 -11.39 -5.76 -5.03
CA VAL A 363 -11.29 -4.88 -3.87
C VAL A 363 -10.22 -3.85 -4.19
N VAL A 364 -10.53 -2.57 -4.02
CA VAL A 364 -9.57 -1.47 -4.15
C VAL A 364 -9.56 -0.67 -2.87
N MET A 365 -8.39 -0.43 -2.30
CA MET A 365 -8.24 0.42 -1.13
C MET A 365 -7.78 1.80 -1.60
N HIS A 366 -8.56 2.83 -1.31
CA HIS A 366 -8.22 4.19 -1.77
C HIS A 366 -6.94 4.66 -1.09
N GLU A 367 -5.93 5.02 -1.88
CA GLU A 367 -4.60 5.33 -1.36
C GLU A 367 -4.43 6.79 -0.98
N ARG A 368 -4.63 7.70 -1.93
CA ARG A 368 -4.23 9.11 -1.83
C ARG A 368 -4.91 9.79 -0.64
N LEU A 369 -4.12 10.35 0.27
CA LEU A 369 -4.54 11.03 1.52
C LEU A 369 -5.31 10.17 2.54
N THR A 370 -5.76 8.96 2.19
CA THR A 370 -6.56 8.11 3.07
C THR A 370 -5.78 6.96 3.67
N ASN A 371 -4.52 6.70 3.31
CA ASN A 371 -3.70 5.61 3.87
C ASN A 371 -4.30 4.20 3.68
N LEU A 372 -5.05 3.97 2.59
CA LEU A 372 -5.67 2.69 2.20
C LEU A 372 -6.78 2.19 3.14
N ARG A 373 -6.44 1.98 4.41
CA ARG A 373 -7.28 1.33 5.43
C ARG A 373 -8.69 1.91 5.56
N PRO A 374 -8.91 3.23 5.65
CA PRO A 374 -10.21 3.80 5.97
C PRO A 374 -11.24 3.68 4.85
N VAL A 375 -10.84 3.69 3.57
CA VAL A 375 -11.77 3.75 2.44
C VAL A 375 -11.54 2.58 1.51
N ILE A 376 -12.53 1.71 1.39
CA ILE A 376 -12.48 0.48 0.60
C ILE A 376 -13.60 0.50 -0.44
N PHE A 377 -13.26 0.18 -1.69
CA PHE A 377 -14.20 0.01 -2.78
C PHE A 377 -14.32 -1.46 -3.15
N LEU A 378 -15.56 -1.93 -3.26
CA LEU A 378 -15.90 -3.28 -3.67
C LEU A 378 -16.55 -3.23 -5.05
N GLN A 379 -15.94 -3.85 -6.05
CA GLN A 379 -16.54 -3.91 -7.39
C GLN A 379 -17.29 -5.22 -7.56
N PHE A 380 -18.58 -5.15 -7.89
CA PHE A 380 -19.46 -6.30 -8.12
C PHE A 380 -19.87 -6.44 -9.58
N ALA A 381 -20.06 -7.67 -10.03
CA ALA A 381 -20.66 -8.00 -11.31
C ALA A 381 -22.03 -7.33 -11.47
N ALA A 382 -22.41 -6.99 -12.70
CA ALA A 382 -23.75 -6.52 -13.00
C ALA A 382 -24.79 -7.55 -12.54
N GLY A 383 -25.82 -7.08 -11.83
CA GLY A 383 -26.90 -7.94 -11.33
C GLY A 383 -26.54 -8.80 -10.11
N ALA A 384 -25.40 -8.54 -9.44
CA ALA A 384 -25.11 -9.15 -8.15
C ALA A 384 -26.29 -8.94 -7.17
N PRO A 385 -26.78 -10.01 -6.50
CA PRO A 385 -27.90 -9.86 -5.57
C PRO A 385 -27.58 -8.84 -4.47
N ARG A 386 -28.55 -8.00 -4.12
CA ARG A 386 -28.40 -7.00 -3.04
C ARG A 386 -27.89 -7.63 -1.73
N THR A 387 -28.33 -8.85 -1.43
CA THR A 387 -27.84 -9.61 -0.27
C THR A 387 -26.33 -9.86 -0.31
N GLU A 388 -25.77 -10.20 -1.46
CA GLU A 388 -24.33 -10.44 -1.64
C GLU A 388 -23.54 -9.13 -1.54
N VAL A 389 -24.07 -8.04 -2.09
CA VAL A 389 -23.48 -6.69 -1.95
C VAL A 389 -23.36 -6.29 -0.49
N TRP A 390 -24.44 -6.41 0.28
CA TRP A 390 -24.44 -6.07 1.71
C TRP A 390 -23.58 -7.01 2.57
N ARG A 391 -23.53 -8.31 2.25
CA ARG A 391 -22.58 -9.25 2.87
C ARG A 391 -21.13 -8.84 2.61
N GLY A 392 -20.83 -8.38 1.38
CA GLY A 392 -19.51 -7.84 1.03
C GLY A 392 -19.15 -6.58 1.79
N LEU A 393 -20.06 -5.60 1.85
CA LEU A 393 -19.87 -4.36 2.61
C LEU A 393 -19.57 -4.66 4.09
N GLN A 394 -20.36 -5.53 4.71
CA GLN A 394 -20.18 -5.92 6.11
C GLN A 394 -18.88 -6.70 6.33
N GLY A 395 -18.58 -7.69 5.49
CA GLY A 395 -17.36 -8.50 5.58
C GLY A 395 -16.08 -7.66 5.47
N ALA A 396 -16.04 -6.73 4.51
CA ALA A 396 -14.90 -5.84 4.33
C ALA A 396 -14.75 -4.90 5.54
N SER A 397 -15.86 -4.41 6.09
CA SER A 397 -15.81 -3.52 7.24
C SER A 397 -15.39 -4.19 8.54
N THR A 398 -15.43 -5.53 8.64
CA THR A 398 -15.22 -6.26 9.91
C THR A 398 -13.94 -7.09 9.94
N LEU A 399 -13.29 -7.33 8.79
CA LEU A 399 -12.05 -8.13 8.72
C LEU A 399 -10.93 -7.60 9.62
N GLN A 400 -10.68 -6.29 9.62
CA GLN A 400 -9.68 -5.65 10.48
C GLN A 400 -10.27 -4.40 11.14
N SER A 401 -10.05 -4.25 12.45
CA SER A 401 -10.66 -3.20 13.28
C SER A 401 -10.30 -1.76 12.87
N ASN A 402 -9.19 -1.57 12.17
CA ASN A 402 -8.68 -0.28 11.70
C ASN A 402 -8.89 -0.04 10.19
N CYS A 403 -9.55 -0.96 9.48
CA CYS A 403 -9.84 -0.86 8.05
C CYS A 403 -11.35 -0.70 7.81
N GLY A 404 -11.76 -0.26 6.62
CA GLY A 404 -13.17 -0.20 6.21
C GLY A 404 -14.02 0.75 7.05
N LYS A 405 -13.52 1.94 7.38
CA LYS A 405 -14.34 3.01 7.98
C LYS A 405 -15.44 3.43 7.01
N ILE A 406 -15.11 3.56 5.73
CA ILE A 406 -16.04 3.80 4.64
C ILE A 406 -15.86 2.65 3.65
N VAL A 407 -16.93 1.91 3.36
CA VAL A 407 -16.92 0.85 2.35
C VAL A 407 -18.01 1.15 1.33
N ILE A 408 -17.65 1.22 0.05
CA ILE A 408 -18.58 1.54 -1.03
C ILE A 408 -18.56 0.41 -2.05
N ALA A 409 -19.73 -0.14 -2.36
CA ALA A 409 -19.89 -1.12 -3.42
C ALA A 409 -20.29 -0.42 -4.72
N VAL A 410 -19.63 -0.76 -5.82
CA VAL A 410 -19.92 -0.24 -7.17
C VAL A 410 -20.09 -1.40 -8.16
N SER A 411 -20.76 -1.15 -9.28
CA SER A 411 -20.91 -2.15 -10.34
C SER A 411 -19.68 -2.20 -11.25
N GLU A 412 -19.53 -3.29 -12.00
CA GLU A 412 -18.34 -3.57 -12.82
C GLU A 412 -18.07 -2.56 -13.94
N ASP A 413 -19.05 -1.72 -14.28
CA ASP A 413 -18.89 -0.60 -15.21
C ASP A 413 -18.23 0.64 -14.59
N ILE A 414 -18.08 0.67 -13.26
CA ILE A 414 -17.40 1.73 -12.51
C ILE A 414 -15.98 1.25 -12.20
N ASP A 415 -14.97 2.00 -12.61
CA ASP A 415 -13.60 1.72 -12.15
C ASP A 415 -13.41 2.22 -10.71
N PRO A 416 -13.24 1.32 -9.73
CA PRO A 416 -13.06 1.71 -8.33
C PRO A 416 -11.74 2.45 -8.06
N SER A 417 -10.79 2.46 -9.00
CA SER A 417 -9.56 3.27 -8.87
C SER A 417 -9.79 4.76 -9.18
N SER A 418 -10.90 5.13 -9.80
CA SER A 418 -11.27 6.52 -10.13
C SER A 418 -12.28 7.06 -9.12
N MET A 419 -11.86 8.05 -8.32
CA MET A 419 -12.75 8.69 -7.36
C MET A 419 -13.92 9.40 -8.06
N ASP A 420 -13.70 9.99 -9.23
CA ASP A 420 -14.75 10.65 -10.00
C ASP A 420 -15.81 9.65 -10.48
N ALA A 421 -15.39 8.45 -10.92
CA ALA A 421 -16.32 7.39 -11.31
C ALA A 421 -17.13 6.86 -10.12
N VAL A 422 -16.49 6.72 -8.94
CA VAL A 422 -17.17 6.32 -7.71
C VAL A 422 -18.19 7.38 -7.27
N LEU A 423 -17.83 8.67 -7.29
CA LEU A 423 -18.73 9.78 -6.96
C LEU A 423 -19.91 9.86 -7.94
N TRP A 424 -19.67 9.64 -9.23
CA TRP A 424 -20.74 9.53 -10.23
C TRP A 424 -21.71 8.40 -9.91
N SER A 425 -21.19 7.22 -9.55
CA SER A 425 -22.01 6.08 -9.13
C SER A 425 -22.83 6.41 -7.88
N LEU A 426 -22.22 7.07 -6.89
CA LEU A 426 -22.91 7.50 -5.68
C LEU A 426 -24.08 8.43 -5.99
N ALA A 427 -23.85 9.47 -6.81
CA ALA A 427 -24.83 10.50 -7.10
C ALA A 427 -26.08 9.97 -7.81
N TYR A 428 -25.94 8.99 -8.71
CA TYR A 428 -27.04 8.53 -9.56
C TYR A 428 -27.59 7.15 -9.20
N ARG A 429 -26.90 6.38 -8.35
CA ARG A 429 -27.29 5.00 -8.03
C ARG A 429 -27.61 4.79 -6.55
N THR A 430 -27.44 5.80 -5.69
CA THR A 430 -27.65 5.65 -4.24
C THR A 430 -28.89 6.41 -3.80
N ASN A 431 -29.80 5.74 -3.10
CA ASN A 431 -30.77 6.41 -2.23
C ASN A 431 -30.23 6.39 -0.79
N PRO A 432 -29.79 7.51 -0.20
CA PRO A 432 -29.15 7.50 1.12
C PRO A 432 -29.98 6.85 2.25
N ILE A 433 -31.32 6.86 2.16
CA ILE A 433 -32.17 6.21 3.17
C ILE A 433 -32.09 4.68 3.06
N GLU A 434 -31.94 4.14 1.86
CA GLU A 434 -31.99 2.70 1.59
C GLU A 434 -30.61 2.06 1.42
N ASP A 435 -29.64 2.85 0.94
CA ASP A 435 -28.36 2.37 0.43
C ASP A 435 -27.18 2.81 1.29
N MET A 436 -27.41 3.53 2.40
CA MET A 436 -26.36 3.91 3.35
C MET A 436 -26.65 3.42 4.76
N HIS A 437 -25.72 2.64 5.32
CA HIS A 437 -25.80 2.19 6.71
C HIS A 437 -24.64 2.76 7.53
N ILE A 438 -24.98 3.45 8.62
CA ILE A 438 -24.01 3.87 9.64
C ILE A 438 -23.74 2.68 10.56
N VAL A 439 -22.47 2.35 10.74
CA VAL A 439 -22.01 1.26 11.62
C VAL A 439 -21.45 1.86 12.90
N PRO A 440 -22.10 1.71 14.06
CA PRO A 440 -21.59 2.24 15.32
C PRO A 440 -20.43 1.38 15.88
N ASN A 441 -19.77 1.87 16.92
CA ASN A 441 -18.82 1.13 17.75
C ASN A 441 -17.59 0.56 17.03
N ARG A 442 -17.02 1.33 16.10
CA ARG A 442 -15.78 0.97 15.40
C ARG A 442 -14.54 1.41 16.17
N GLY A 443 -13.41 0.76 15.89
CA GLY A 443 -12.11 1.27 16.30
C GLY A 443 -11.77 2.55 15.53
N GLY A 444 -11.20 3.53 16.22
CA GLY A 444 -10.77 4.78 15.59
C GLY A 444 -9.61 4.56 14.60
N VAL A 445 -9.67 5.25 13.46
CA VAL A 445 -8.59 5.28 12.47
C VAL A 445 -7.38 6.03 13.04
N GLN A 446 -6.16 5.60 12.70
CA GLN A 446 -4.93 6.26 13.15
C GLN A 446 -4.90 7.74 12.71
N GLY A 447 -4.80 8.67 13.66
CA GLY A 447 -4.77 10.12 13.42
C GLY A 447 -6.10 10.83 13.60
N ALA A 448 -7.21 10.09 13.62
CA ALA A 448 -8.50 10.64 14.00
C ALA A 448 -8.55 10.84 15.52
N GLN A 449 -8.17 12.02 16.00
CA GLN A 449 -8.44 12.44 17.38
C GLN A 449 -9.82 13.08 17.43
N TYR A 450 -10.88 12.27 17.36
CA TYR A 450 -12.21 12.74 17.72
C TYR A 450 -12.29 12.81 19.24
N SER A 451 -12.63 13.98 19.77
CA SER A 451 -12.77 14.29 21.20
C SER A 451 -13.43 13.17 22.01
N GLY A 452 -12.85 12.81 23.17
CA GLY A 452 -13.50 12.16 24.32
C GLY A 452 -14.09 10.74 24.16
N ASN A 453 -14.51 10.32 22.96
CA ASN A 453 -15.17 9.05 22.72
C ASN A 453 -14.16 7.94 22.42
N LYS A 454 -14.30 6.81 23.11
CA LYS A 454 -13.42 5.63 22.96
C LYS A 454 -13.68 4.85 21.66
N THR A 455 -14.78 5.13 20.96
CA THR A 455 -15.21 4.45 19.73
C THR A 455 -15.53 5.46 18.61
N ASP A 456 -15.39 5.02 17.36
CA ASP A 456 -15.73 5.74 16.13
C ASP A 456 -16.93 5.07 15.44
N SER A 457 -17.35 5.59 14.29
CA SER A 457 -18.39 5.00 13.43
C SER A 457 -17.87 4.77 12.01
N GLY A 458 -18.61 4.00 11.22
CA GLY A 458 -18.33 3.77 9.81
C GLY A 458 -19.56 3.97 8.94
N LEU A 459 -19.34 3.93 7.64
CA LEU A 459 -20.35 4.12 6.61
C LEU A 459 -20.23 3.03 5.55
N LEU A 460 -21.29 2.27 5.35
CA LEU A 460 -21.40 1.30 4.26
C LEU A 460 -22.35 1.85 3.21
N VAL A 461 -21.96 1.81 1.95
CA VAL A 461 -22.75 2.38 0.85
C VAL A 461 -22.90 1.39 -0.29
N ASP A 462 -24.14 1.07 -0.65
CA ASP A 462 -24.45 0.36 -1.89
C ASP A 462 -24.62 1.38 -3.02
N ALA A 463 -23.57 1.63 -3.79
CA ALA A 463 -23.60 2.47 -4.99
C ALA A 463 -23.70 1.62 -6.28
N THR A 464 -24.10 0.35 -6.19
CA THR A 464 -24.23 -0.54 -7.35
C THR A 464 -25.43 -0.14 -8.21
N ARG A 465 -25.52 -0.64 -9.44
CA ARG A 465 -26.66 -0.44 -10.33
C ARG A 465 -27.84 -1.34 -9.92
N LYS A 466 -29.00 -0.75 -9.64
CA LYS A 466 -30.22 -1.45 -9.17
C LYS A 466 -31.17 -1.89 -10.30
N ARG A 467 -31.06 -1.29 -11.49
CA ARG A 467 -31.93 -1.54 -12.65
C ARG A 467 -31.17 -1.32 -13.96
N ALA A 468 -31.74 -1.75 -15.08
CA ALA A 468 -31.25 -1.35 -16.40
C ALA A 468 -31.19 0.19 -16.50
N MET A 469 -30.13 0.71 -17.12
CA MET A 469 -29.87 2.14 -17.30
C MET A 469 -29.55 2.43 -18.77
N PRO A 470 -29.84 3.65 -19.25
CA PRO A 470 -29.47 4.03 -20.61
C PRO A 470 -27.94 4.00 -20.79
N PRO A 471 -27.44 3.93 -22.03
CA PRO A 471 -26.01 3.97 -22.29
C PRO A 471 -25.33 5.19 -21.67
N LEU A 472 -24.06 5.05 -21.32
CA LEU A 472 -23.24 6.20 -20.95
C LEU A 472 -23.19 7.19 -22.12
N ALA A 473 -23.45 8.46 -21.85
CA ALA A 473 -23.58 9.54 -22.84
C ALA A 473 -22.22 10.01 -23.40
N LEU A 474 -21.47 9.07 -23.99
CA LEU A 474 -20.25 9.29 -24.76
C LEU A 474 -20.39 8.61 -26.12
N PRO A 475 -19.68 9.06 -27.17
CA PRO A 475 -19.64 8.33 -28.44
C PRO A 475 -19.14 6.90 -28.25
N THR A 476 -19.63 5.96 -29.06
CA THR A 476 -19.17 4.57 -28.98
C THR A 476 -17.69 4.46 -29.37
N LYS A 477 -17.06 3.37 -28.91
CA LYS A 477 -15.61 3.16 -29.03
C LYS A 477 -15.03 3.43 -30.43
N PRO A 478 -15.60 2.97 -31.55
CA PRO A 478 -15.03 3.22 -32.88
C PRO A 478 -14.92 4.71 -33.23
N TYR A 479 -15.91 5.53 -32.85
CA TYR A 479 -15.88 6.98 -33.09
C TYR A 479 -14.83 7.67 -32.22
N MET A 480 -14.70 7.24 -30.95
CA MET A 480 -13.69 7.80 -30.04
C MET A 480 -12.26 7.44 -30.47
N GLU A 481 -12.03 6.21 -30.94
CA GLU A 481 -10.71 5.79 -31.47
C GLU A 481 -10.33 6.57 -32.74
N HIS A 482 -11.28 6.75 -33.66
CA HIS A 482 -11.07 7.58 -34.85
C HIS A 482 -10.80 9.06 -34.47
N ALA A 483 -11.59 9.63 -33.55
CA ALA A 483 -11.38 10.99 -33.08
C ALA A 483 -10.01 11.19 -32.41
N ARG A 484 -9.50 10.17 -31.70
CA ARG A 484 -8.15 10.19 -31.13
C ARG A 484 -7.07 10.17 -32.21
N ALA A 485 -7.20 9.32 -33.23
CA ALA A 485 -6.25 9.30 -34.34
C ALA A 485 -6.21 10.65 -35.06
N LEU A 486 -7.39 11.25 -35.29
CA LEU A 486 -7.50 12.60 -35.86
C LEU A 486 -6.87 13.66 -34.96
N TRP A 487 -7.02 13.57 -33.64
CA TRP A 487 -6.39 14.48 -32.69
C TRP A 487 -4.87 14.46 -32.79
N GLU A 488 -4.28 13.27 -32.93
CA GLU A 488 -2.85 13.08 -33.13
C GLU A 488 -2.37 13.60 -34.49
N GLU A 489 -3.12 13.33 -35.56
CA GLU A 489 -2.85 13.85 -36.92
C GLU A 489 -2.82 15.39 -36.95
N LEU A 490 -3.74 16.03 -36.24
CA LEU A 490 -3.83 17.49 -36.13
C LEU A 490 -2.73 18.13 -35.25
N GLY A 491 -1.86 17.33 -34.63
CA GLY A 491 -0.78 17.82 -33.77
C GLY A 491 -1.28 18.52 -32.51
N LEU A 492 -2.46 18.14 -32.01
CA LEU A 492 -3.05 18.71 -30.81
C LEU A 492 -2.29 18.24 -29.54
N PRO A 493 -2.44 18.94 -28.39
CA PRO A 493 -1.71 18.60 -27.16
C PRO A 493 -1.86 17.12 -26.74
N PRO A 494 -0.84 16.50 -26.14
CA PRO A 494 -0.89 15.09 -25.78
C PRO A 494 -2.04 14.78 -24.81
N LEU A 495 -2.79 13.73 -25.10
CA LEU A 495 -3.94 13.31 -24.29
C LEU A 495 -3.50 12.44 -23.11
N ASN A 496 -4.08 12.71 -21.94
CA ASN A 496 -4.06 11.79 -20.80
C ASN A 496 -5.47 11.21 -20.61
N VAL A 497 -5.79 10.16 -21.38
CA VAL A 497 -7.14 9.58 -21.43
C VAL A 497 -7.48 8.89 -20.11
N GLN A 498 -8.62 9.23 -19.53
CA GLN A 498 -9.14 8.65 -18.28
C GLN A 498 -10.42 7.87 -18.57
N ALA A 499 -10.62 6.75 -17.88
CA ALA A 499 -11.87 5.99 -17.99
C ALA A 499 -12.99 6.67 -17.15
N PRO A 500 -14.26 6.59 -17.60
CA PRO A 500 -14.70 6.08 -18.91
C PRO A 500 -14.42 7.09 -20.04
N TRP A 501 -13.92 6.60 -21.19
CA TRP A 501 -13.59 7.45 -22.34
C TRP A 501 -14.45 7.18 -23.58
N HIS A 502 -15.36 6.20 -23.54
CA HIS A 502 -16.33 5.93 -24.60
C HIS A 502 -17.67 5.47 -24.01
N GLY A 503 -18.72 5.56 -24.81
CA GLY A 503 -20.06 5.09 -24.45
C GLY A 503 -20.16 3.57 -24.51
N TYR A 504 -20.99 3.01 -23.64
CA TYR A 504 -21.32 1.59 -23.59
C TYR A 504 -22.75 1.43 -23.06
N THR A 505 -23.41 0.34 -23.46
CA THR A 505 -24.79 0.03 -23.09
C THR A 505 -24.89 -0.44 -21.65
N LEU A 506 -25.95 -0.05 -20.95
CA LEU A 506 -26.26 -0.46 -19.57
C LEU A 506 -27.62 -1.18 -19.49
N ASP A 507 -27.91 -2.01 -20.48
CA ASP A 507 -29.11 -2.86 -20.63
C ASP A 507 -30.42 -2.12 -20.95
N ASP A 508 -30.46 -0.78 -20.91
CA ASP A 508 -31.63 0.02 -21.30
C ASP A 508 -31.46 0.66 -22.69
N TRP A 509 -31.20 -0.16 -23.71
CA TRP A 509 -31.03 0.28 -25.09
C TRP A 509 -31.71 -0.70 -26.04
N THR A 510 -32.50 -0.20 -27.00
CA THR A 510 -33.31 -1.05 -27.90
C THR A 510 -32.75 -1.06 -29.31
N ASP A 511 -33.02 -2.15 -30.06
CA ASP A 511 -32.62 -2.29 -31.46
C ASP A 511 -33.17 -1.16 -32.37
N THR A 512 -34.34 -0.64 -32.01
CA THR A 512 -34.94 0.52 -32.69
C THR A 512 -34.04 1.75 -32.53
N TRP A 513 -33.60 2.05 -31.31
CA TRP A 513 -32.70 3.17 -31.05
C TRP A 513 -31.31 2.95 -31.61
N GLU A 514 -30.82 1.71 -31.62
CA GLU A 514 -29.57 1.35 -32.30
C GLU A 514 -29.65 1.63 -33.81
N THR A 515 -30.77 1.27 -34.44
CA THR A 515 -31.02 1.58 -35.85
C THR A 515 -31.07 3.08 -36.09
N TYR A 516 -31.70 3.84 -35.18
CA TYR A 516 -31.76 5.30 -35.27
C TYR A 516 -30.38 5.93 -35.12
N ALA A 517 -29.57 5.48 -34.18
CA ALA A 517 -28.20 5.97 -33.97
C ALA A 517 -27.31 5.69 -35.20
N ARG A 518 -27.41 4.50 -35.79
CA ARG A 518 -26.68 4.13 -37.02
C ARG A 518 -27.09 5.00 -38.21
N ARG A 519 -28.40 5.22 -38.42
CA ARG A 519 -28.90 6.13 -39.47
C ARG A 519 -28.37 7.54 -39.29
N THR A 520 -28.40 8.06 -38.06
CA THR A 520 -27.91 9.41 -37.76
C THR A 520 -26.45 9.60 -38.16
N THR A 521 -25.59 8.63 -37.85
CA THR A 521 -24.16 8.71 -38.18
C THR A 521 -23.86 8.40 -39.66
N ALA A 522 -24.78 7.75 -40.38
CA ALA A 522 -24.73 7.55 -41.83
C ALA A 522 -25.27 8.75 -42.64
N GLY A 523 -25.92 9.73 -41.98
CA GLY A 523 -26.60 10.85 -42.65
C GLY A 523 -28.08 10.61 -42.96
N ASP A 524 -28.61 9.43 -42.65
CA ASP A 524 -29.99 8.99 -42.98
C ASP A 524 -31.01 9.30 -41.87
N TRP A 525 -30.79 10.35 -41.06
CA TRP A 525 -31.63 10.66 -39.90
C TRP A 525 -33.09 10.98 -40.26
N GLU A 526 -33.37 11.40 -41.49
CA GLU A 526 -34.73 11.68 -41.97
C GLU A 526 -35.62 10.42 -42.01
N GLU A 527 -35.04 9.23 -42.20
CA GLU A 527 -35.79 7.97 -42.11
C GLU A 527 -36.38 7.78 -40.71
N THR A 528 -35.57 8.04 -39.68
CA THR A 528 -36.01 8.05 -38.28
C THR A 528 -37.11 9.10 -38.05
N GLY A 529 -36.97 10.29 -38.65
CA GLY A 529 -38.00 11.33 -38.61
C GLY A 529 -39.36 10.86 -39.18
N ARG A 530 -39.34 10.19 -40.34
CA ARG A 530 -40.55 9.62 -40.97
C ARG A 530 -41.20 8.54 -40.11
N GLU A 531 -40.41 7.70 -39.44
CA GLU A 531 -40.94 6.67 -38.53
C GLU A 531 -41.55 7.27 -37.25
N THR A 532 -40.86 8.22 -36.63
CA THR A 532 -41.31 8.87 -35.40
C THR A 532 -42.54 9.77 -35.62
N LEU A 533 -42.69 10.39 -36.80
CA LEU A 533 -43.89 11.12 -37.19
C LEU A 533 -45.16 10.25 -37.09
N LYS A 534 -45.09 8.99 -37.52
CA LYS A 534 -46.21 8.03 -37.44
C LYS A 534 -46.59 7.68 -35.98
N ARG A 535 -45.69 7.96 -35.03
CA ARG A 535 -45.86 7.65 -33.60
C ARG A 535 -46.38 8.83 -32.78
N GLN A 536 -46.65 9.99 -33.39
CA GLN A 536 -47.21 11.15 -32.68
C GLN A 536 -48.56 10.82 -32.01
N ARG A 537 -48.77 11.40 -30.83
CA ARG A 537 -50.00 11.27 -30.03
C ARG A 537 -50.38 12.64 -29.48
N ARG A 538 -51.68 12.89 -29.34
CA ARG A 538 -52.20 14.10 -28.67
C ARG A 538 -52.49 13.80 -27.21
N GLY A 539 -52.48 14.84 -26.36
CA GLY A 539 -52.88 14.73 -24.96
C GLY A 539 -51.85 14.09 -24.02
N LEU A 540 -50.60 13.87 -24.48
CA LEU A 540 -49.50 13.48 -23.61
C LEU A 540 -48.79 14.72 -23.07
N LEU A 541 -48.23 14.59 -21.86
CA LEU A 541 -47.28 15.57 -21.33
C LEU A 541 -45.89 15.35 -21.97
N PRO A 542 -45.08 16.41 -22.16
CA PRO A 542 -43.66 16.25 -22.48
C PRO A 542 -42.95 15.31 -21.48
N GLU A 543 -41.92 14.59 -21.94
CA GLU A 543 -41.21 13.56 -21.17
C GLU A 543 -42.02 12.31 -20.78
N THR A 544 -43.23 12.12 -21.35
CA THR A 544 -43.95 10.84 -21.23
C THR A 544 -43.17 9.72 -21.94
N PRO A 545 -42.80 8.62 -21.26
CA PRO A 545 -42.04 7.53 -21.88
C PRO A 545 -42.78 6.89 -23.06
N THR A 546 -42.05 6.61 -24.15
CA THR A 546 -42.63 5.99 -25.36
C THR A 546 -42.73 4.45 -25.28
N ARG A 547 -42.28 3.85 -24.17
CA ARG A 547 -42.28 2.40 -23.94
C ARG A 547 -43.49 1.99 -23.07
N PRO A 548 -44.19 0.89 -23.40
CA PRO A 548 -45.33 0.40 -22.60
C PRO A 548 -44.90 0.08 -21.16
N GLY A 549 -45.70 0.47 -20.16
CA GLY A 549 -45.47 0.11 -18.74
C GLY A 549 -44.46 0.98 -17.98
N GLN A 550 -43.96 2.07 -18.56
CA GLN A 550 -43.13 3.07 -17.87
C GLN A 550 -43.87 4.39 -17.58
N ALA A 551 -45.15 4.50 -17.92
CA ALA A 551 -45.97 5.61 -17.47
C ALA A 551 -45.97 5.60 -15.94
N LYS A 552 -45.56 6.70 -15.32
CA LYS A 552 -45.75 6.89 -13.88
C LYS A 552 -47.26 6.78 -13.65
N ASP A 553 -47.69 5.78 -12.88
CA ASP A 553 -48.93 5.93 -12.14
C ASP A 553 -48.73 7.20 -11.29
N GLU A 554 -49.54 8.23 -11.58
CA GLU A 554 -49.51 9.51 -10.88
C GLU A 554 -49.79 9.36 -9.38
#